data_AF-A0A849QQZ6-F1
#
_entry.id   AF-A0A849QQZ6-F1
#
_cell.length_a   1.000
_cell.length_b   1.000
_cell.length_c   1.000
_cell.angle_alpha   90.00
_cell.angle_beta   90.00
_cell.angle_gamma   90.00
#
_symmetry.space_group_name_H-M   'P 1'
#
loop_
_entity.id
_entity.type
_entity.pdbx_description
1 polymer ?
#
loop_
_entity_poly.entity_id
_entity_poly.type
_entity_poly.pdbx_seq_one_letter_code
_entity_poly.pdbx_strand_id
1 'polypeptide(L)'
;MKALALLSGGLDSILATKLVLDQGIEVVALQLILPFTAEKTDYAGAVAKRFEIPIIHVEAGAEYLAIIRNPKYGYGSGMNPCIDCHSYMLREAKRIAEEIGAEFIFTGDVLGERPMSQHKKALEIADREAGLEGMVLRPLSAKLL
;
A
#
# COMPACT_ATOMS: atom_id res chain seq x y z
N MET A 1 -0.98 -12.59 16.16
CA MET A 1 -0.12 -11.72 15.35
C MET A 1 -1.02 -10.82 14.52
N LYS A 2 -0.75 -9.52 14.48
CA LYS A 2 -1.59 -8.53 13.76
C LYS A 2 -0.81 -7.86 12.63
N ALA A 3 -1.43 -7.73 11.47
CA ALA A 3 -0.84 -7.12 10.27
C ALA A 3 -1.73 -5.99 9.73
N LEU A 4 -1.10 -4.99 9.09
CA LEU A 4 -1.80 -3.96 8.35
C LEU A 4 -1.67 -4.22 6.83
N ALA A 5 -2.80 -4.33 6.14
CA ALA A 5 -2.86 -4.51 4.69
C ALA A 5 -3.11 -3.19 3.97
N LEU A 6 -2.25 -2.81 3.03
CA LEU A 6 -2.60 -1.78 2.03
C LEU A 6 -3.55 -2.38 0.99
N LEU A 7 -4.85 -2.14 1.15
CA LEU A 7 -5.93 -2.71 0.34
C LEU A 7 -6.50 -1.65 -0.62
N SER A 8 -6.10 -1.70 -1.89
CA SER A 8 -6.59 -0.77 -2.92
C SER A 8 -7.92 -1.17 -3.55
N GLY A 9 -8.34 -2.43 -3.38
CA GLY A 9 -9.46 -3.04 -4.11
C GLY A 9 -9.04 -3.65 -5.47
N GLY A 10 -7.78 -3.50 -5.87
CA GLY A 10 -7.20 -4.21 -7.01
C GLY A 10 -6.88 -5.67 -6.69
N LEU A 11 -6.85 -6.53 -7.70
CA LEU A 11 -6.67 -7.97 -7.57
C LEU A 11 -5.46 -8.35 -6.71
N ASP A 12 -4.31 -7.70 -6.91
CA ASP A 12 -3.07 -8.06 -6.22
C ASP A 12 -3.17 -7.79 -4.71
N SER A 13 -3.75 -6.66 -4.31
CA SER A 13 -4.00 -6.34 -2.90
C SER A 13 -5.00 -7.30 -2.25
N ILE A 14 -6.01 -7.76 -3.00
CA ILE A 14 -7.00 -8.74 -2.55
C ILE A 14 -6.32 -10.10 -2.33
N LEU A 15 -5.49 -10.55 -3.28
CA LEU A 15 -4.79 -11.83 -3.19
C LEU A 15 -3.75 -11.83 -2.06
N ALA A 16 -2.94 -10.77 -1.94
CA ALA A 16 -2.00 -10.62 -0.83
C ALA A 16 -2.72 -10.67 0.53
N THR A 17 -3.84 -9.96 0.66
CA THR A 17 -4.66 -9.99 1.88
C THR A 17 -5.16 -11.38 2.20
N LYS A 18 -5.70 -12.10 1.19
CA LYS A 18 -6.20 -13.46 1.38
C LYS A 18 -5.10 -14.43 1.78
N LEU A 19 -3.91 -14.32 1.18
CA LEU A 19 -2.76 -15.17 1.51
C LEU A 19 -2.28 -14.98 2.96
N VAL A 20 -2.32 -13.76 3.49
CA VAL A 20 -1.97 -13.49 4.89
C VAL A 20 -3.04 -14.03 5.83
N LEU A 21 -4.33 -13.81 5.50
CA LEU A 21 -5.45 -14.35 6.27
C LEU A 21 -5.44 -15.89 6.35
N ASP A 22 -5.10 -16.56 5.24
CA ASP A 22 -5.04 -18.04 5.18
C ASP A 22 -3.96 -18.65 6.08
N GLN A 23 -3.04 -17.83 6.58
CA GLN A 23 -2.03 -18.24 7.56
C GLN A 23 -2.51 -18.05 9.01
N GLY A 24 -3.77 -17.63 9.22
CA GLY A 24 -4.35 -17.38 10.54
C GLY A 24 -3.88 -16.09 11.20
N ILE A 25 -3.37 -15.13 10.41
CA ILE A 25 -2.91 -13.83 10.89
C ILE A 25 -4.10 -12.85 10.93
N GLU A 26 -4.23 -12.10 12.02
CA GLU A 26 -5.23 -11.03 12.12
C GLU A 26 -4.84 -9.87 11.20
N VAL A 27 -5.76 -9.43 10.35
CA VAL A 27 -5.51 -8.36 9.38
C VAL A 27 -6.47 -7.19 9.61
N VAL A 28 -5.91 -5.98 9.63
CA VAL A 28 -6.65 -4.73 9.47
C VAL A 28 -6.32 -4.15 8.10
N ALA A 29 -7.33 -3.81 7.31
CA ALA A 29 -7.14 -3.18 6.01
C ALA A 29 -7.00 -1.65 6.15
N LEU A 30 -6.18 -1.05 5.28
CA LEU A 30 -6.06 0.38 5.08
C LEU A 30 -6.28 0.69 3.60
N GLN A 31 -7.25 1.55 3.32
CA GLN A 31 -7.41 2.16 2.00
C GLN A 31 -7.05 3.65 2.08
N LEU A 32 -6.15 4.07 1.20
CA LEU A 32 -5.87 5.49 0.98
C LEU A 32 -6.74 6.03 -0.16
N ILE A 33 -7.56 7.02 0.16
CA ILE A 33 -8.46 7.70 -0.78
C ILE A 33 -7.71 8.90 -1.34
N LEU A 34 -7.45 8.90 -2.65
CA LEU A 34 -6.68 9.97 -3.29
C LEU A 34 -7.61 11.14 -3.69
N PRO A 35 -7.13 12.39 -3.67
CA PRO A 35 -7.97 13.58 -3.87
C PRO A 35 -8.53 13.74 -5.29
N PHE A 36 -8.18 12.85 -6.21
CA PHE A 36 -8.61 12.85 -7.60
C PHE A 36 -9.26 11.53 -8.05
N THR A 37 -9.48 10.59 -7.14
CA THR A 37 -10.25 9.38 -7.48
C THR A 37 -11.73 9.73 -7.57
N ALA A 38 -12.29 9.62 -8.77
CA ALA A 38 -13.72 9.80 -9.04
C ALA A 38 -14.55 8.51 -8.80
N GLU A 39 -13.92 7.47 -8.25
CA GLU A 39 -14.51 6.15 -8.09
C GLU A 39 -15.60 6.21 -7.02
N LYS A 40 -16.85 6.03 -7.44
CA LYS A 40 -18.02 6.08 -6.54
C LYS A 40 -18.21 4.78 -5.75
N THR A 41 -17.54 3.71 -6.16
CA THR A 41 -17.72 2.38 -5.60
C THR A 41 -16.54 2.02 -4.70
N ASP A 42 -16.85 1.71 -3.44
CA ASP A 42 -15.87 1.28 -2.46
C ASP A 42 -15.55 -0.23 -2.61
N TYR A 43 -14.65 -0.54 -3.55
CA TYR A 43 -14.20 -1.92 -3.78
C TYR A 43 -13.43 -2.49 -2.61
N ALA A 44 -12.57 -1.68 -1.96
CA ALA A 44 -11.77 -2.14 -0.83
C ALA A 44 -12.66 -2.49 0.38
N GLY A 45 -13.64 -1.66 0.71
CA GLY A 45 -14.62 -1.94 1.76
C GLY A 45 -15.50 -3.15 1.43
N ALA A 46 -15.89 -3.36 0.16
CA ALA A 46 -16.60 -4.56 -0.25
C ALA A 46 -15.75 -5.84 -0.04
N VAL A 47 -14.45 -5.78 -0.33
CA VAL A 47 -13.51 -6.88 -0.07
C VAL A 47 -13.32 -7.10 1.42
N ALA A 48 -13.06 -6.04 2.20
CA ALA A 48 -12.89 -6.12 3.65
C ALA A 48 -14.11 -6.75 4.32
N LYS A 49 -15.32 -6.35 3.91
CA LYS A 49 -16.57 -6.98 4.35
C LYS A 49 -16.64 -8.47 3.98
N ARG A 50 -16.25 -8.83 2.76
CA ARG A 50 -16.23 -10.23 2.31
C ARG A 50 -15.23 -11.09 3.09
N PHE A 51 -14.12 -10.50 3.52
CA PHE A 51 -13.11 -11.16 4.34
C PHE A 51 -13.36 -11.02 5.85
N GLU A 52 -14.44 -10.33 6.24
CA GLU A 52 -14.80 -10.09 7.64
C GLU A 52 -13.68 -9.41 8.45
N ILE A 53 -12.94 -8.50 7.81
CA ILE A 53 -11.86 -7.73 8.44
C ILE A 53 -12.24 -6.24 8.59
N PRO A 54 -11.73 -5.55 9.63
CA PRO A 54 -11.89 -4.10 9.74
C PRO A 54 -11.12 -3.39 8.61
N ILE A 55 -11.64 -2.23 8.20
CA ILE A 55 -11.00 -1.35 7.22
C ILE A 55 -10.95 0.09 7.74
N ILE A 56 -9.79 0.72 7.57
CA ILE A 56 -9.53 2.12 7.88
C ILE A 56 -9.43 2.87 6.55
N HIS A 57 -10.14 3.98 6.43
CA HIS A 57 -10.06 4.88 5.29
C HIS A 57 -9.27 6.12 5.69
N VAL A 58 -8.26 6.48 4.91
CA VAL A 58 -7.47 7.69 5.09
C VAL A 58 -7.51 8.52 3.82
N GLU A 59 -7.95 9.77 3.91
CA GLU A 59 -7.95 10.69 2.78
C GLU A 59 -6.58 11.34 2.62
N ALA A 60 -6.01 11.24 1.42
CA ALA A 60 -4.76 11.89 1.07
C ALA A 60 -5.00 13.38 0.79
N GLY A 61 -4.30 14.24 1.52
CA GLY A 61 -4.53 15.68 1.53
C GLY A 61 -3.55 16.49 0.68
N ALA A 62 -3.28 17.72 1.15
CA ALA A 62 -2.43 18.69 0.47
C ALA A 62 -0.98 18.21 0.28
N GLU A 63 -0.44 17.39 1.19
CA GLU A 63 0.89 16.79 1.04
C GLU A 63 0.97 15.91 -0.21
N TYR A 64 -0.05 15.09 -0.43
CA TYR A 64 -0.11 14.24 -1.61
C TYR A 64 -0.21 15.07 -2.90
N LEU A 65 -0.99 16.15 -2.90
CA LEU A 65 -1.04 17.07 -4.05
C LEU A 65 0.31 17.75 -4.32
N ALA A 66 1.11 18.04 -3.29
CA ALA A 66 2.46 18.56 -3.48
C ALA A 66 3.38 17.54 -4.15
N ILE A 67 3.27 16.26 -3.78
CA ILE A 67 3.98 15.15 -4.45
C ILE A 67 3.61 15.08 -5.93
N ILE A 68 2.32 15.18 -6.26
CA ILE A 68 1.88 15.17 -7.66
C ILE A 68 2.43 16.34 -8.46
N ARG A 69 2.61 17.52 -7.85
CA ARG A 69 3.11 18.73 -8.53
C ARG A 69 4.62 18.75 -8.72
N ASN A 70 5.38 18.21 -7.78
CA ASN A 70 6.84 18.24 -7.80
C ASN A 70 7.43 17.00 -7.10
N PRO A 71 7.40 15.83 -7.75
CA PRO A 71 7.89 14.58 -7.19
C PRO A 71 9.42 14.57 -7.11
N LYS A 72 9.96 13.96 -6.05
CA LYS A 72 11.40 13.86 -5.84
C LYS A 72 12.06 12.92 -6.85
N TYR A 73 11.35 11.87 -7.27
CA TYR A 73 11.86 10.85 -8.18
C TYR A 73 11.43 11.04 -9.63
N GLY A 74 10.85 12.20 -9.94
CA GLY A 74 10.38 12.56 -11.27
C GLY A 74 9.08 11.85 -11.65
N TYR A 75 8.75 11.95 -12.93
CA TYR A 75 7.52 11.41 -13.50
C TYR A 75 7.82 10.24 -14.45
N GLY A 76 6.96 9.24 -14.46
CA GLY A 76 6.88 8.29 -15.57
C GLY A 76 5.87 8.73 -16.65
N SER A 77 5.30 7.75 -17.35
CA SER A 77 4.26 7.97 -18.36
C SER A 77 2.99 8.59 -17.78
N GLY A 78 2.49 9.66 -18.41
CA GLY A 78 1.25 10.30 -17.97
C GLY A 78 1.39 11.08 -16.66
N MET A 79 2.60 11.60 -16.37
CA MET A 79 2.91 12.35 -15.16
C MET A 79 2.70 11.55 -13.86
N ASN A 80 2.93 10.24 -13.88
CA ASN A 80 2.76 9.40 -12.69
C ASN A 80 4.00 9.45 -11.76
N PRO A 81 3.88 9.93 -10.50
CA PRO A 81 4.99 9.99 -9.56
C PRO A 81 5.01 8.76 -8.63
N CYS A 82 4.95 7.55 -9.22
CA CYS A 82 4.56 6.36 -8.45
C CYS A 82 5.52 5.99 -7.30
N ILE A 83 6.81 6.28 -7.39
CA ILE A 83 7.76 6.01 -6.30
C ILE A 83 7.43 6.91 -5.09
N ASP A 84 7.20 8.20 -5.33
CA ASP A 84 6.81 9.14 -4.28
C ASP A 84 5.43 8.79 -3.71
N CYS A 85 4.47 8.39 -4.56
CA CYS A 85 3.15 7.93 -4.11
C CYS A 85 3.26 6.68 -3.21
N HIS A 86 4.05 5.68 -3.59
CA HIS A 86 4.28 4.49 -2.77
C HIS A 86 4.92 4.86 -1.43
N SER A 87 5.92 5.74 -1.45
CA SER A 87 6.56 6.26 -0.24
C SER A 87 5.56 6.92 0.71
N TYR A 88 4.67 7.76 0.17
CA TYR A 88 3.60 8.40 0.95
C TYR A 88 2.63 7.38 1.54
N MET A 89 2.18 6.41 0.72
CA MET A 89 1.25 5.38 1.18
C MET A 89 1.84 4.54 2.31
N LEU A 90 3.13 4.20 2.21
CA LEU A 90 3.85 3.47 3.25
C LEU A 90 4.05 4.29 4.54
N ARG A 91 4.24 5.62 4.44
CA ARG A 91 4.29 6.50 5.62
C ARG A 91 2.95 6.52 6.38
N GLU A 92 1.84 6.65 5.67
CA GLU A 92 0.51 6.59 6.30
C GLU A 92 0.25 5.20 6.90
N ALA A 93 0.64 4.13 6.18
CA ALA A 93 0.54 2.78 6.70
C ALA A 93 1.37 2.57 7.97
N LYS A 94 2.58 3.12 8.03
CA LYS A 94 3.42 3.10 9.25
C LYS A 94 2.70 3.73 10.44
N ARG A 95 2.18 4.96 10.26
CA ARG A 95 1.46 5.68 11.33
C ARG A 95 0.27 4.87 11.83
N ILE A 96 -0.55 4.35 10.92
CA ILE A 96 -1.73 3.54 11.28
C ILE A 96 -1.32 2.22 11.94
N ALA A 97 -0.27 1.55 11.45
CA ALA A 97 0.23 0.31 12.03
C ALA A 97 0.68 0.50 13.49
N GLU A 98 1.38 1.60 13.79
CA GLU A 98 1.78 1.97 15.15
C GLU A 98 0.56 2.22 16.05
N GLU A 99 -0.45 2.94 15.57
CA GLU A 99 -1.69 3.25 16.33
C GLU A 99 -2.49 2.00 16.71
N ILE A 100 -2.58 1.00 15.83
CA ILE A 100 -3.35 -0.23 16.07
C ILE A 100 -2.53 -1.39 16.65
N GLY A 101 -1.22 -1.19 16.82
CA GLY A 101 -0.27 -2.20 17.27
C GLY A 101 -0.10 -3.35 16.27
N ALA A 102 -0.02 -3.08 14.98
CA ALA A 102 0.32 -4.08 13.96
C ALA A 102 1.83 -4.36 13.96
N GLU A 103 2.20 -5.64 13.85
CA GLU A 103 3.59 -6.10 13.91
C GLU A 103 4.31 -5.96 12.56
N PHE A 104 3.56 -5.96 11.46
CA PHE A 104 4.10 -5.74 10.13
C PHE A 104 3.05 -5.15 9.17
N ILE A 105 3.57 -4.58 8.09
CA ILE A 105 2.77 -4.02 6.99
C ILE A 105 3.00 -4.91 5.77
N PHE A 106 1.96 -5.11 4.96
CA PHE A 106 2.13 -5.77 3.68
C PHE A 106 1.35 -5.08 2.56
N THR A 107 1.85 -5.24 1.34
CA THR A 107 1.25 -4.68 0.13
C THR A 107 0.96 -5.79 -0.89
N GLY A 108 0.14 -5.45 -1.90
CA GLY A 108 -0.04 -6.26 -3.09
C GLY A 108 1.06 -6.06 -4.14
N ASP A 109 2.20 -5.45 -3.82
CA ASP A 109 3.23 -5.20 -4.82
C ASP A 109 3.84 -6.51 -5.34
N VAL A 110 3.96 -6.60 -6.67
CA VAL A 110 4.57 -7.74 -7.36
C VAL A 110 5.90 -7.29 -7.96
N LEU A 111 7.00 -7.89 -7.50
CA LEU A 111 8.33 -7.56 -7.99
C LEU A 111 8.44 -7.71 -9.52
N GLY A 112 8.72 -6.61 -10.19
CA GLY A 112 8.92 -6.51 -11.63
C GLY A 112 7.65 -6.29 -12.45
N GLU A 113 6.46 -6.24 -11.84
CA GLU A 113 5.21 -6.05 -12.59
C GLU A 113 5.10 -4.65 -13.20
N ARG A 114 5.43 -3.61 -12.42
CA ARG A 114 5.38 -2.21 -12.89
C ARG A 114 6.78 -1.66 -13.14
N PRO A 115 7.06 -1.14 -14.36
CA PRO A 115 8.40 -0.69 -14.74
C PRO A 115 8.90 0.54 -13.97
N MET A 116 8.00 1.35 -13.40
CA MET A 116 8.37 2.55 -12.64
C MET A 116 8.43 2.29 -11.12
N SER A 117 7.44 1.61 -10.54
CA SER A 117 7.29 1.57 -9.08
C SER A 117 7.62 0.23 -8.43
N GLN A 118 7.62 -0.87 -9.19
CA GLN A 118 7.73 -2.21 -8.61
C GLN A 118 8.97 -2.98 -9.06
N HIS A 119 9.98 -2.32 -9.62
CA HIS A 119 11.32 -2.92 -9.68
C HIS A 119 12.01 -2.83 -8.31
N LYS A 120 12.95 -3.73 -8.03
CA LYS A 120 13.60 -3.87 -6.71
C LYS A 120 14.05 -2.53 -6.11
N LYS A 121 14.82 -1.75 -6.88
CA LYS A 121 15.33 -0.44 -6.44
C LYS A 121 14.22 0.57 -6.09
N ALA A 122 13.09 0.58 -6.81
CA ALA A 122 11.98 1.49 -6.52
C ALA A 122 11.27 1.11 -5.21
N LEU A 123 11.07 -0.19 -4.98
CA LEU A 123 10.49 -0.70 -3.73
C LEU A 123 11.41 -0.39 -2.53
N GLU A 124 12.71 -0.62 -2.66
CA GLU A 124 13.71 -0.27 -1.63
C GLU A 124 13.76 1.25 -1.36
N ILE A 125 13.60 2.08 -2.40
CA ILE A 125 13.49 3.53 -2.22
C ILE A 125 12.25 3.87 -1.42
N ALA A 126 11.08 3.31 -1.78
CA ALA A 126 9.83 3.61 -1.10
C ALA A 126 9.86 3.19 0.37
N ASP A 127 10.41 2.01 0.68
CA ASP A 127 10.58 1.51 2.04
C ASP A 127 11.49 2.45 2.85
N ARG A 128 12.61 2.90 2.27
CA ARG A 128 13.53 3.83 2.92
C ARG A 128 12.89 5.18 3.20
N GLU A 129 12.21 5.77 2.22
CA GLU A 129 11.54 7.06 2.37
C GLU A 129 10.40 7.01 3.41
N ALA A 130 9.82 5.83 3.63
CA ALA A 130 8.84 5.59 4.69
C ALA A 130 9.46 5.19 6.04
N GLY A 131 10.77 4.93 6.10
CA GLY A 131 11.44 4.42 7.30
C GLY A 131 10.93 3.03 7.70
N LEU A 132 10.74 2.15 6.71
CA LEU A 132 10.24 0.77 6.81
C LEU A 132 11.17 -0.24 6.12
N GLU A 133 12.47 0.07 5.99
CA GLU A 133 13.43 -0.85 5.36
C GLU A 133 13.39 -2.23 6.04
N GLY A 134 13.08 -3.27 5.26
CA GLY A 134 12.97 -4.64 5.75
C GLY A 134 11.72 -4.95 6.58
N MET A 135 10.74 -4.03 6.66
CA MET A 135 9.52 -4.16 7.47
C MET A 135 8.24 -4.35 6.64
N VAL A 136 8.34 -4.24 5.31
CA VAL A 136 7.20 -4.36 4.38
C VAL A 136 7.23 -5.73 3.70
N LEU A 137 6.27 -6.58 4.01
CA LEU A 137 6.11 -7.88 3.35
C LEU A 137 5.41 -7.71 1.99
N ARG A 138 5.90 -8.43 0.97
CA ARG A 138 5.28 -8.45 -0.37
C ARG A 138 4.95 -9.88 -0.80
N PRO A 139 3.80 -10.43 -0.35
CA PRO A 139 3.49 -11.87 -0.45
C PRO A 139 3.52 -12.43 -1.88
N LEU A 140 3.27 -11.58 -2.88
CA LEU A 140 3.21 -11.95 -4.29
C LEU A 140 4.57 -11.94 -5.00
N SER A 141 5.66 -11.63 -4.28
CA SER A 141 7.02 -11.55 -4.82
C SER A 141 7.84 -12.83 -4.66
N ALA A 142 7.19 -13.99 -4.53
CA ALA A 142 7.84 -15.31 -4.49
C ALA A 142 9.01 -15.45 -3.47
N LYS A 143 8.83 -14.90 -2.26
CA LYS A 143 9.83 -14.87 -1.17
C LYS A 143 11.10 -14.05 -1.45
N LEU A 144 11.07 -13.19 -2.46
CA LEU A 144 12.19 -12.30 -2.76
C LEU A 144 12.16 -11.00 -1.93
N LEU A 145 10.99 -10.63 -1.42
CA LEU A 145 10.67 -9.41 -0.66
C LEU A 145 9.51 -9.67 0.32
#